data_AF-A0A7W1I5I0-F1
#
_entry.id   AF-A0A7W1I5I0-F1
#
_cell.length_a   1.000
_cell.length_b   1.000
_cell.length_c   1.000
_cell.angle_alpha   90.00
_cell.angle_beta   90.00
_cell.angle_gamma   90.00
#
_symmetry.space_group_name_H-M   'P 1'
#
loop_
_entity.id
_entity.type
_entity.pdbx_description
1 polymer ?
#
loop_
_entity_poly.entity_id
_entity_poly.type
_entity_poly.pdbx_seq_one_letter_code
_entity_poly.pdbx_strand_id
1 'polypeptide(L)'
;RHRTAEFGITIGDPRHRGQGYGTEATRLVLDFAFSVLGVHNVWLDTRADNTVACRAYARAGFKEIGRRREAHRRGDQVTDVVLMDCLATEFVPPDKRSQRDLFRDLPSR
;
A
#
# COMPACT_ATOMS: atom_id res chain seq x y z
N ARG A 1 -3.92 -3.40 -21.48
CA ARG A 1 -3.14 -3.42 -20.22
C ARG A 1 -4.09 -3.13 -19.05
N HIS A 2 -4.09 -3.93 -17.99
CA HIS A 2 -5.14 -3.89 -16.95
C HIS A 2 -5.06 -2.72 -15.94
N ARG A 3 -4.07 -1.83 -16.05
CA ARG A 3 -3.86 -0.66 -15.16
C ARG A 3 -3.96 -1.02 -13.66
N THR A 4 -3.43 -2.18 -13.28
CA THR A 4 -3.35 -2.65 -11.90
C THR A 4 -1.89 -2.87 -11.49
N ALA A 5 -1.59 -2.70 -10.21
CA ALA A 5 -0.28 -2.98 -9.62
C ALA A 5 -0.43 -3.59 -8.22
N GLU A 6 0.54 -4.42 -7.82
CA GLU A 6 0.66 -4.92 -6.46
C GLU A 6 1.61 -4.03 -5.66
N PHE A 7 1.29 -3.78 -4.39
CA PHE A 7 2.12 -3.01 -3.46
C PHE A 7 2.62 -3.87 -2.31
N GLY A 8 3.90 -3.71 -1.96
CA GLY A 8 4.51 -4.30 -0.78
C GLY A 8 5.58 -3.39 -0.19
N ILE A 9 5.69 -3.39 1.14
CA ILE A 9 6.69 -2.61 1.88
C ILE A 9 7.19 -3.38 3.09
N THR A 10 8.47 -3.20 3.42
CA THR A 10 9.06 -3.71 4.66
C THR A 10 9.87 -2.61 5.34
N ILE A 11 9.59 -2.36 6.62
CA ILE A 11 10.45 -1.54 7.48
C ILE A 11 11.41 -2.49 8.20
N GLY A 12 12.63 -2.59 7.67
CA GLY A 12 13.65 -3.53 8.13
C GLY A 12 13.99 -3.33 9.61
N ASP A 13 14.42 -2.13 9.97
CA ASP A 13 14.79 -1.77 11.34
C ASP A 13 13.55 -1.68 12.25
N PRO A 14 13.43 -2.54 13.29
CA PRO A 14 12.30 -2.53 14.21
C PRO A 14 12.08 -1.19 14.92
N ARG A 15 13.14 -0.40 15.13
CA ARG A 15 13.06 0.89 15.83
C ARG A 15 12.16 1.88 15.09
N HIS A 16 12.07 1.77 13.77
CA HIS A 16 11.26 2.67 12.93
C HIS A 16 9.81 2.17 12.73
N ARG A 17 9.41 1.04 13.32
CA ARG A 17 8.05 0.53 13.21
C ARG A 17 7.11 1.28 14.17
N GLY A 18 5.85 1.45 13.76
CA GLY A 18 4.83 2.12 14.59
C GLY A 18 4.94 3.65 14.67
N GLN A 19 5.93 4.27 14.02
CA GLN A 19 6.15 5.72 14.04
C GLN A 19 5.45 6.48 12.90
N GLY A 20 4.66 5.81 12.07
CA GLY A 20 3.95 6.43 10.94
C GLY A 20 4.65 6.31 9.58
N TYR A 21 5.93 5.97 9.53
CA TYR A 21 6.69 5.83 8.27
C TYR A 21 6.05 4.88 7.25
N GLY A 22 5.46 3.77 7.71
CA GLY A 22 4.76 2.84 6.83
C GLY A 22 3.57 3.50 6.11
N THR A 23 2.80 4.32 6.82
CA THR A 23 1.68 5.06 6.22
C THR A 23 2.18 6.14 5.27
N GLU A 24 3.18 6.92 5.68
CA GLU A 24 3.75 7.98 4.84
C GLU A 24 4.33 7.43 3.54
N ALA A 25 5.22 6.44 3.62
CA ALA A 25 5.80 5.79 2.45
C ALA A 25 4.73 5.18 1.54
N THR A 26 3.71 4.53 2.11
CA THR A 26 2.60 3.97 1.32
C THR A 26 1.84 5.06 0.55
N ARG A 27 1.55 6.21 1.19
CA ARG A 27 0.85 7.32 0.51
C ARG A 27 1.68 7.92 -0.62
N LEU A 28 2.99 8.07 -0.44
CA LEU A 28 3.89 8.55 -1.49
C LEU A 28 3.91 7.59 -2.69
N VAL A 29 3.96 6.27 -2.45
CA VAL A 29 3.94 5.27 -3.52
C VAL A 29 2.59 5.23 -4.23
N LEU A 30 1.47 5.34 -3.51
CA LEU A 30 0.14 5.43 -4.10
C LEU A 30 0.02 6.66 -5.00
N ASP A 31 0.49 7.82 -4.53
CA ASP A 31 0.47 9.05 -5.34
C ASP A 31 1.29 8.90 -6.62
N PHE A 32 2.50 8.33 -6.54
CA PHE A 32 3.31 8.02 -7.71
C PHE A 32 2.61 7.03 -8.66
N ALA A 33 2.01 5.97 -8.13
CA ALA A 33 1.32 4.95 -8.92
C ALA A 33 0.15 5.56 -9.72
N PHE A 34 -0.66 6.42 -9.09
CA PHE A 34 -1.82 7.01 -9.73
C PHE A 34 -1.47 8.22 -10.63
N SER A 35 -0.55 9.08 -10.20
CA SER A 35 -0.22 10.32 -10.91
C SER A 35 0.82 10.17 -12.01
N VAL A 36 1.79 9.25 -11.86
CA VAL A 36 2.89 9.05 -12.82
C VAL A 36 2.71 7.76 -13.61
N LEU A 37 2.49 6.63 -12.94
CA LEU A 37 2.34 5.34 -13.65
C LEU A 37 0.97 5.18 -14.31
N GLY A 38 -0.01 6.00 -13.92
CA GLY A 38 -1.35 5.99 -14.48
C GLY A 38 -2.13 4.70 -14.21
N VAL A 39 -1.79 3.95 -13.17
CA VAL A 39 -2.59 2.79 -12.76
C VAL A 39 -3.93 3.26 -12.17
N HIS A 40 -4.94 2.39 -12.17
CA HIS A 40 -6.26 2.69 -11.63
C HIS A 40 -6.52 1.97 -10.30
N ASN A 41 -5.93 0.80 -10.11
CA ASN A 41 -6.13 -0.03 -8.93
C ASN A 41 -4.75 -0.50 -8.41
N VAL A 42 -4.50 -0.30 -7.12
CA VAL A 42 -3.35 -0.87 -6.42
C VAL A 42 -3.87 -1.81 -5.36
N TRP A 43 -3.38 -3.04 -5.34
CA TRP A 43 -3.79 -4.06 -4.36
C TRP A 43 -2.60 -4.56 -3.56
N LEU A 44 -2.88 -5.15 -2.41
CA LEU A 44 -1.90 -5.82 -1.56
C LEU A 44 -2.54 -7.00 -0.84
N ASP A 45 -1.69 -7.88 -0.33
CA ASP A 45 -2.06 -8.83 0.70
C ASP A 45 -1.16 -8.70 1.94
N THR A 46 -1.70 -9.08 3.09
CA THR A 46 -0.94 -9.14 4.34
C THR A 46 -1.56 -10.16 5.29
N ARG A 47 -0.75 -10.67 6.22
CA ARG A 47 -1.24 -11.54 7.29
C ARG A 47 -2.17 -10.76 8.23
N ALA A 48 -3.27 -11.38 8.64
CA ALA A 48 -4.26 -10.75 9.53
C ALA A 48 -3.68 -10.41 10.91
N ASP A 49 -2.68 -11.17 11.38
CA ASP A 49 -1.95 -10.91 12.62
C ASP A 49 -1.04 -9.67 12.55
N ASN A 50 -0.74 -9.15 11.35
CA ASN A 50 0.06 -7.95 11.14
C ASN A 50 -0.78 -6.67 11.30
N THR A 51 -1.37 -6.51 12.49
CA THR A 51 -2.32 -5.42 12.77
C THR A 51 -1.72 -4.02 12.57
N VAL A 52 -0.39 -3.87 12.74
CA VAL A 52 0.33 -2.61 12.47
C VAL A 52 0.29 -2.27 10.99
N ALA A 53 0.58 -3.23 10.10
CA ALA A 53 0.52 -3.02 8.65
C ALA A 53 -0.92 -2.77 8.19
N CYS A 54 -1.90 -3.58 8.66
CA CYS A 54 -3.31 -3.38 8.30
C CYS A 54 -3.80 -1.96 8.65
N ARG A 55 -3.45 -1.46 9.85
CA ARG A 55 -3.77 -0.07 10.24
C ARG A 55 -3.03 0.96 9.39
N ALA A 56 -1.77 0.69 9.02
CA ALA A 56 -1.00 1.60 8.19
C ALA A 56 -1.58 1.71 6.77
N TYR A 57 -1.98 0.60 6.17
CA TYR A 57 -2.61 0.54 4.85
C TYR A 57 -3.98 1.21 4.85
N ALA A 58 -4.82 0.92 5.84
CA ALA A 58 -6.12 1.58 5.99
C ALA A 58 -5.99 3.11 6.09
N ARG A 59 -5.03 3.61 6.88
CA ARG A 59 -4.73 5.06 6.99
C ARG A 59 -4.15 5.66 5.70
N ALA A 60 -3.50 4.85 4.87
CA ALA A 60 -2.96 5.29 3.60
C ALA A 60 -4.02 5.40 2.48
N GLY A 61 -5.18 4.77 2.66
CA GLY A 61 -6.29 4.80 1.69
C GLY A 61 -6.71 3.43 1.16
N PHE A 62 -6.08 2.34 1.62
CA PHE A 62 -6.52 0.99 1.26
C PHE A 62 -7.81 0.59 2.00
N LYS A 63 -8.64 -0.20 1.34
CA LYS A 63 -9.85 -0.83 1.89
C LYS A 63 -9.70 -2.35 1.84
N GLU A 64 -10.24 -3.04 2.84
CA GLU A 64 -10.29 -4.50 2.83
C GLU A 64 -11.32 -4.98 1.79
N ILE A 65 -10.91 -5.90 0.92
CA ILE A 65 -11.77 -6.49 -0.13
C ILE A 65 -12.05 -7.97 0.07
N GLY A 66 -11.34 -8.63 0.99
CA GLY A 66 -11.58 -10.03 1.32
C GLY A 66 -10.50 -10.65 2.18
N ARG A 67 -10.74 -11.90 2.57
CA ARG A 67 -9.81 -12.70 3.36
C ARG A 67 -9.71 -14.12 2.84
N ARG A 68 -8.49 -14.65 2.80
CA ARG A 68 -8.21 -16.06 2.57
C ARG A 68 -7.99 -16.73 3.93
N ARG A 69 -8.95 -17.56 4.34
CA ARG A 69 -8.95 -18.22 5.65
C ARG A 69 -7.78 -19.18 5.78
N GLU A 70 -7.06 -19.13 6.90
CA GLU A 70 -5.94 -20.01 7.24
C GLU A 70 -4.85 -20.11 6.14
N ALA A 71 -4.71 -19.07 5.32
CA ALA A 71 -3.88 -19.12 4.11
C ALA A 71 -2.38 -18.92 4.38
N HIS A 72 -1.99 -18.59 5.61
CA HIS A 72 -0.60 -18.47 6.01
C HIS A 72 -0.31 -19.30 7.26
N ARG A 73 0.70 -20.17 7.19
CA ARG A 73 1.15 -21.02 8.30
C ARG A 73 2.57 -20.66 8.71
N ARG A 74 2.79 -20.47 10.01
CA ARG A 74 4.12 -20.27 10.62
C ARG A 74 4.24 -21.18 11.84
N GLY A 75 4.88 -22.34 11.66
CA GLY A 75 4.88 -23.42 12.66
C GLY A 75 3.46 -23.95 12.85
N ASP A 76 3.01 -24.01 14.11
CA ASP A 76 1.67 -24.48 14.47
C ASP A 76 0.58 -23.40 14.37
N GLN A 77 0.97 -22.14 14.11
CA GLN A 77 0.02 -21.05 13.97
C GLN A 77 -0.41 -20.91 12.51
N VAL A 78 -1.73 -20.87 12.30
CA VAL A 78 -2.36 -20.49 11.03
C VAL A 78 -3.00 -19.11 11.18
N THR A 79 -2.90 -18.28 10.16
CA THR A 79 -3.51 -16.95 10.12
C THR A 79 -4.11 -16.70 8.75
N ASP A 80 -5.17 -15.89 8.73
CA ASP A 80 -5.78 -15.44 7.51
C ASP A 80 -4.84 -14.50 6.76
N VAL A 81 -4.99 -14.46 5.44
CA VAL A 81 -4.41 -13.42 4.59
C VAL A 81 -5.52 -12.44 4.24
N VAL A 82 -5.32 -11.17 4.55
CA VAL A 82 -6.21 -10.05 4.23
C VAL A 82 -5.81 -9.49 2.88
N LEU A 83 -6.79 -9.33 2.00
CA LEU A 83 -6.66 -8.66 0.71
C LEU A 83 -7.18 -7.23 0.85
N MET A 84 -6.42 -6.26 0.35
CA MET A 84 -6.82 -4.85 0.34
C MET A 84 -6.55 -4.21 -1.00
N ASP A 85 -7.31 -3.18 -1.36
CA ASP A 85 -7.04 -2.37 -2.54
C ASP A 85 -7.28 -0.87 -2.31
N CYS A 86 -6.78 -0.06 -3.24
CA CYS A 86 -7.02 1.37 -3.32
C CYS A 86 -7.26 1.75 -4.78
N LEU A 87 -8.34 2.49 -5.04
CA LEU A 87 -8.68 2.99 -6.36
C LEU A 87 -8.18 4.43 -6.53
N ALA A 88 -7.70 4.74 -7.73
CA ALA A 88 -7.26 6.09 -8.09
C ALA A 88 -8.36 7.15 -7.89
N THR A 89 -9.63 6.76 -8.05
CA THR A 89 -10.80 7.63 -7.86
C THR A 89 -11.12 7.93 -6.40
N GLU A 90 -10.56 7.17 -5.46
CA GLU A 90 -10.82 7.28 -4.03
C GLU A 90 -9.60 7.83 -3.26
N PHE A 91 -8.43 7.83 -3.88
CA PHE A 91 -7.20 8.27 -3.26
C PHE A 91 -7.13 9.79 -3.16
N VAL A 92 -6.74 10.28 -1.98
CA VAL A 92 -6.49 11.71 -1.71
C VAL A 92 -4.97 11.91 -1.51
N PRO A 93 -4.28 12.58 -2.45
CA PRO A 93 -2.84 12.81 -2.35
C PRO A 93 -2.44 13.58 -1.07
N PRO A 94 -1.27 13.28 -0.48
CA PRO A 94 -0.72 14.07 0.61
C PRO A 94 -0.22 15.44 0.09
N ASP A 95 -1.03 16.49 0.35
CA ASP A 95 -0.79 17.93 0.06
C ASP A 95 -0.56 18.35 -1.42
N LYS A 96 -0.85 19.62 -1.74
CA LYS A 96 -0.99 20.14 -3.12
C LYS A 96 0.31 20.44 -3.88
N ARG A 97 1.49 20.18 -3.32
CA ARG A 97 2.71 20.16 -4.15
C ARG A 97 2.60 18.93 -5.02
N SER A 98 2.10 19.12 -6.24
CA SER A 98 1.82 18.01 -7.12
C SER A 98 3.10 17.20 -7.28
N GLN A 99 3.07 15.88 -7.03
CA GLN A 99 4.25 15.07 -7.26
C GLN A 99 4.58 14.96 -8.77
N ARG A 100 3.68 15.45 -9.65
CA ARG A 100 4.01 15.82 -11.04
C ARG A 100 5.18 16.81 -11.12
N ASP A 101 5.38 17.66 -10.11
CA ASP A 101 6.54 18.56 -10.03
C ASP A 101 7.78 17.86 -9.48
N LEU A 102 7.63 16.95 -8.50
CA LEU A 102 8.73 16.13 -7.95
C LEU A 102 9.28 15.10 -8.94
N PHE A 103 8.43 14.56 -9.81
CA PHE A 103 8.76 13.51 -10.76
C PHE A 103 8.79 13.97 -12.21
N ARG A 104 8.72 15.30 -12.45
CA ARG A 104 8.75 15.90 -13.79
C ARG A 104 9.97 15.47 -14.60
N ASP A 105 11.09 15.28 -13.92
CA ASP A 105 12.39 14.99 -14.53
C ASP A 105 12.71 13.48 -14.56
N LEU A 106 11.79 12.61 -14.14
CA LEU A 106 11.97 11.17 -14.32
C LEU A 106 11.81 10.84 -15.81
N PRO A 107 12.78 10.13 -16.42
CA PRO A 107 12.70 9.79 -17.83
C PRO A 107 11.44 8.98 -18.09
N SER A 108 10.56 9.51 -18.93
CA SER A 108 9.43 8.79 -19.49
C SER A 108 9.96 7.58 -20.27
N ARG A 109 9.62 6.38 -19.81
CA ARG A 109 9.79 5.15 -20.60
C ARG A 109 8.62 4.99 -21.56
#